data_AF-A0A496UST9-F1
#
_entry.id   AF-A0A496UST9-F1
#
_cell.length_a   1.000
_cell.length_b   1.000
_cell.length_c   1.000
_cell.angle_alpha   90.00
_cell.angle_beta   90.00
_cell.angle_gamma   90.00
#
_symmetry.space_group_name_H-M   'P 1'
#
loop_
_entity.id
_entity.type
_entity.pdbx_description
1 polymer ?
#
loop_
_entity_poly.entity_id
_entity_poly.type
_entity_poly.pdbx_seq_one_letter_code
_entity_poly.pdbx_strand_id
1 'polypeptide(L)'
;MSESVRNTKHARNGELEQLLADLARDLAVGSDRPPAAADGPARPTVFLVGNARSGTTLAMQWLAAGGAFTYPTNLVSRFPTAPWVGERILRMLTDPTCDHRGELTLGADARPEPWTSDLGKTKGLLEPHEFWYWWRRFLPDAPVAEPEVDEAGMRRELAAWEAVGDKPLLMKGLIADWCLPWLARVLPGALFIHV
;
A
#
# COMPACT_ATOMS: atom_id res chain seq x y z
N MET A 1 12.88 24.29 -32.26
CA MET A 1 11.86 24.13 -31.21
C MET A 1 12.31 22.98 -30.32
N SER A 2 12.77 23.28 -29.12
CA SER A 2 13.46 22.32 -28.23
C SER A 2 12.48 21.30 -27.64
N GLU A 3 12.71 20.02 -27.91
CA GLU A 3 12.12 18.93 -27.16
C GLU A 3 12.46 19.08 -25.68
N SER A 4 11.39 19.05 -24.87
CA SER A 4 11.39 19.06 -23.42
C SER A 4 12.43 18.08 -22.86
N VAL A 5 13.38 18.60 -22.08
CA VAL A 5 14.19 17.83 -21.14
C VAL A 5 13.22 17.20 -20.14
N ARG A 6 12.73 15.99 -20.43
CA ARG A 6 12.00 15.18 -19.44
C ARG A 6 12.96 14.94 -18.29
N ASN A 7 12.58 15.43 -17.12
CA ASN A 7 13.33 15.34 -15.88
C ASN A 7 13.66 13.87 -15.57
N THR A 8 14.90 13.46 -15.82
CA THR A 8 15.41 12.10 -15.60
C THR A 8 15.24 11.63 -14.16
N LYS A 9 15.14 12.56 -13.19
CA LYS A 9 14.95 12.28 -11.76
C LYS A 9 13.65 11.50 -11.46
N HIS A 10 12.62 11.61 -12.30
CA HIS A 10 11.32 10.96 -12.08
C HIS A 10 10.98 9.89 -13.13
N ALA A 11 11.95 9.50 -13.96
CA ALA A 11 11.75 8.42 -14.91
C ALA A 11 11.52 7.09 -14.17
N ARG A 12 10.68 6.21 -14.75
CA ARG A 12 10.52 4.85 -14.22
C ARG A 12 11.84 4.11 -14.31
N ASN A 13 12.17 3.35 -13.28
CA ASN A 13 13.33 2.47 -13.28
C ASN A 13 12.95 1.15 -13.96
N GLY A 14 13.39 0.96 -15.21
CA GLY A 14 13.02 -0.22 -16.01
C GLY A 14 13.42 -1.56 -15.38
N GLU A 15 14.56 -1.63 -14.70
CA GLU A 15 15.00 -2.84 -13.99
C GLU A 15 14.06 -3.17 -12.83
N LEU A 16 13.67 -2.16 -12.05
CA LEU A 16 12.69 -2.32 -10.99
C LEU A 16 11.33 -2.76 -11.53
N GLU A 17 10.85 -2.15 -12.63
CA GLU A 17 9.57 -2.52 -13.23
C GLU A 17 9.57 -3.98 -13.70
N GLN A 18 10.67 -4.44 -14.30
CA GLN A 18 10.83 -5.85 -14.71
C GLN A 18 10.82 -6.78 -13.50
N LEU A 19 11.58 -6.45 -12.45
CA LEU A 19 11.62 -7.25 -11.22
C LEU A 19 10.26 -7.33 -10.53
N LEU A 20 9.50 -6.23 -10.49
CA LEU A 20 8.14 -6.21 -9.94
C LEU A 20 7.20 -7.10 -10.76
N ALA A 21 7.33 -7.10 -12.09
CA ALA A 21 6.52 -7.95 -12.97
C ALA A 21 6.86 -9.43 -12.78
N ASP A 22 8.14 -9.78 -12.68
CA ASP A 22 8.58 -11.16 -12.43
C ASP A 22 8.12 -11.64 -11.05
N LEU A 23 8.31 -10.83 -10.01
CA LEU A 23 7.87 -11.16 -8.65
C LEU A 23 6.35 -11.33 -8.58
N ALA A 24 5.58 -10.46 -9.24
CA ALA A 24 4.13 -10.57 -9.28
C ALA A 24 3.67 -11.87 -9.97
N ARG A 25 4.35 -12.30 -11.05
CA ARG A 25 4.10 -13.57 -11.74
C ARG A 25 4.40 -14.75 -10.83
N ASP A 26 5.57 -14.75 -10.21
CA ASP A 26 6.04 -15.89 -9.40
C ASP A 26 5.20 -16.05 -8.12
N LEU A 27 4.80 -14.93 -7.51
CA LEU A 27 3.95 -14.93 -6.32
C LEU A 27 2.47 -15.22 -6.63
N ALA A 28 2.00 -15.02 -7.86
CA ALA A 28 0.59 -15.26 -8.21
C ALA A 28 0.15 -16.70 -7.85
N VAL A 29 1.05 -17.68 -8.04
CA VAL A 29 0.79 -19.09 -7.68
C VAL A 29 0.65 -19.28 -6.16
N GLY A 30 1.45 -18.54 -5.38
CA GLY A 30 1.36 -18.54 -3.92
C GLY A 30 0.15 -17.77 -3.39
N SER A 31 -0.43 -16.89 -4.20
CA SER A 31 -1.55 -16.03 -3.81
C SER A 31 -2.91 -16.72 -3.77
N ASP A 32 -3.02 -17.91 -4.35
CA ASP A 32 -4.26 -18.71 -4.33
C ASP A 32 -4.61 -19.27 -2.95
N ARG A 33 -3.73 -19.08 -1.95
CA ARG A 33 -3.90 -19.58 -0.57
C ARG A 33 -3.67 -18.48 0.46
N PRO A 34 -4.60 -17.51 0.57
CA PRO A 34 -4.49 -16.47 1.59
C PRO A 34 -4.49 -17.09 3.01
N PRO A 35 -3.83 -16.43 3.99
CA PRO A 35 -3.80 -16.88 5.39
C PRO A 35 -5.16 -17.08 6.04
N ALA A 36 -6.16 -16.33 5.57
CA ALA A 36 -7.52 -16.38 6.08
C ALA A 36 -8.50 -16.64 4.93
N ALA A 37 -9.41 -17.57 5.13
CA ALA A 37 -10.60 -17.73 4.30
C ALA A 37 -11.67 -16.75 4.80
N ALA A 38 -11.44 -15.45 4.58
CA ALA A 38 -12.37 -14.38 4.95
C ALA A 38 -12.80 -13.62 3.70
N ASP A 39 -14.10 -13.33 3.59
CA ASP A 39 -14.68 -12.62 2.43
C ASP A 39 -14.45 -11.10 2.46
N GLY A 40 -13.86 -10.58 3.55
CA GLY A 40 -13.52 -9.18 3.74
C GLY A 40 -12.81 -8.92 5.08
N PRO A 41 -12.24 -7.72 5.28
CA PRO A 41 -11.59 -7.32 6.54
C PRO A 41 -12.53 -7.45 7.74
N ALA A 42 -11.99 -7.90 8.88
CA ALA A 42 -12.69 -8.03 10.14
C ALA A 42 -12.78 -6.69 10.90
N ARG A 43 -11.85 -5.75 10.67
CA ARG A 43 -11.85 -4.40 11.25
C ARG A 43 -12.06 -3.36 10.13
N PRO A 44 -12.49 -2.14 10.48
CA PRO A 44 -12.61 -1.05 9.52
C PRO A 44 -11.32 -0.77 8.74
N THR A 45 -11.39 -0.77 7.41
CA THR A 45 -10.32 -0.19 6.58
C THR A 45 -10.47 1.33 6.58
N VAL A 46 -9.39 2.03 6.93
CA VAL A 46 -9.33 3.49 6.97
C VAL A 46 -8.71 4.01 5.67
N PHE A 47 -9.41 4.91 5.00
CA PHE A 47 -8.96 5.58 3.79
C PHE A 47 -8.73 7.08 4.05
N LEU A 48 -7.51 7.56 3.75
CA LEU A 48 -7.22 8.98 3.62
C LEU A 48 -7.62 9.43 2.22
N VAL A 49 -8.60 10.32 2.12
CA VAL A 49 -9.17 10.84 0.87
C VAL A 49 -8.98 12.35 0.80
N GLY A 50 -9.03 12.91 -0.41
CA GLY A 50 -8.86 14.34 -0.62
C GLY A 50 -7.92 14.66 -1.78
N ASN A 51 -7.87 15.94 -2.13
CA ASN A 51 -7.16 16.38 -3.31
C ASN A 51 -5.65 16.14 -3.24
N ALA A 52 -5.02 15.98 -4.41
CA ALA A 52 -3.57 16.01 -4.49
C ALA A 52 -3.03 17.26 -3.81
N ARG A 53 -1.97 17.09 -3.00
CA ARG A 53 -1.31 18.16 -2.21
C ARG A 53 -2.08 18.69 -1.00
N SER A 54 -3.18 18.06 -0.58
CA SER A 54 -3.90 18.49 0.65
C SER A 54 -3.21 18.14 1.98
N GLY A 55 -2.13 17.36 1.94
CA GLY A 55 -1.40 16.96 3.16
C GLY A 55 -1.64 15.50 3.56
N THR A 56 -2.29 14.70 2.72
CA THR A 56 -2.55 13.26 2.96
C THR A 56 -1.27 12.46 3.26
N THR A 57 -0.10 12.85 2.74
CA THR A 57 1.18 12.22 3.10
C THR A 57 1.55 12.46 4.56
N LEU A 58 1.46 13.71 5.03
CA LEU A 58 1.76 14.05 6.42
C LEU A 58 0.76 13.36 7.37
N ALA A 59 -0.53 13.38 7.03
CA ALA A 59 -1.55 12.68 7.79
C ALA A 59 -1.28 11.16 7.88
N MET A 60 -0.86 10.54 6.78
CA MET A 60 -0.50 9.12 6.77
C MET A 60 0.73 8.82 7.62
N GLN A 61 1.78 9.64 7.53
CA GLN A 61 2.98 9.51 8.37
C GLN A 61 2.63 9.64 9.85
N TRP A 62 1.70 10.54 10.19
CA TRP A 62 1.27 10.76 11.58
C TRP A 62 0.50 9.57 12.15
N LEU A 63 -0.47 9.05 11.39
CA LEU A 63 -1.20 7.84 11.79
C LEU A 63 -0.30 6.61 11.85
N ALA A 64 0.64 6.48 10.90
CA ALA A 64 1.63 5.41 10.88
C ALA A 64 2.55 5.44 12.11
N ALA A 65 3.01 6.63 12.52
CA ALA A 65 3.83 6.81 13.71
C ALA A 65 3.13 6.38 15.01
N GLY A 66 1.79 6.41 15.04
CA GLY A 66 1.00 5.90 16.16
C GLY A 66 1.04 4.38 16.33
N GLY A 67 1.50 3.62 15.32
CA GLY A 67 1.69 2.17 15.40
C GLY A 67 0.39 1.34 15.47
N ALA A 68 -0.78 1.99 15.35
CA ALA A 68 -2.09 1.37 15.49
C ALA A 68 -2.61 0.71 14.21
N PHE A 69 -1.94 0.90 13.07
CA PHE A 69 -2.41 0.47 11.75
C PHE A 69 -1.40 -0.40 11.03
N THR A 70 -1.91 -1.25 10.14
CA THR A 70 -1.16 -1.84 9.03
C THR A 70 -1.39 -0.98 7.80
N TYR A 71 -0.35 -0.68 7.04
CA TYR A 71 -0.41 0.26 5.92
C TYR A 71 0.60 -0.12 4.84
N PRO A 72 0.42 0.32 3.59
CA PRO A 72 1.41 0.06 2.56
C PRO A 72 2.69 0.84 2.88
N THR A 73 3.74 0.14 3.26
CA THR A 73 5.08 0.70 3.36
C THR A 73 5.74 0.73 1.98
N ASN A 74 6.88 1.42 1.86
CA ASN A 74 7.71 1.34 0.65
C ASN A 74 8.11 -0.11 0.32
N LEU A 75 8.33 -0.99 1.31
CA LEU A 75 8.54 -2.42 1.06
C LEU A 75 7.28 -3.13 0.58
N VAL A 76 6.17 -3.02 1.32
CA VAL A 76 4.92 -3.72 0.98
C VAL A 76 4.41 -3.29 -0.39
N SER A 77 4.69 -2.05 -0.79
CA SER A 77 4.38 -1.54 -2.13
C SER A 77 4.98 -2.33 -3.30
N ARG A 78 6.02 -3.13 -3.04
CA ARG A 78 6.67 -4.01 -4.03
C ARG A 78 5.91 -5.31 -4.27
N PHE A 79 4.86 -5.57 -3.48
CA PHE A 79 4.03 -6.76 -3.54
C PHE A 79 2.58 -6.41 -3.88
N PRO A 80 2.31 -5.66 -4.98
CA PRO A 80 0.98 -5.14 -5.25
C PRO A 80 -0.05 -6.23 -5.58
N THR A 81 0.36 -7.47 -5.86
CA THR A 81 -0.52 -8.64 -6.11
C THR A 81 -0.65 -9.57 -4.90
N ALA A 82 0.14 -9.33 -3.86
CA ALA A 82 0.21 -10.18 -2.68
C ALA A 82 0.67 -9.39 -1.43
N PRO A 83 -0.03 -8.30 -1.03
CA PRO A 83 0.43 -7.41 0.03
C PRO A 83 0.67 -8.12 1.36
N TRP A 84 -0.11 -9.17 1.68
CA TRP A 84 0.09 -9.98 2.88
C TRP A 84 1.42 -10.76 2.87
N VAL A 85 1.97 -11.10 1.69
CA VAL A 85 3.31 -11.68 1.56
C VAL A 85 4.36 -10.60 1.86
N GLY A 86 4.17 -9.41 1.29
CA GLY A 86 5.00 -8.25 1.61
C GLY A 86 5.02 -7.94 3.10
N GLU A 87 3.87 -8.02 3.76
CA GLU A 87 3.72 -7.83 5.21
C GLU A 87 4.46 -8.91 6.02
N ARG A 88 4.40 -10.18 5.59
CA ARG A 88 5.18 -11.26 6.24
C ARG A 88 6.68 -11.02 6.14
N ILE A 89 7.15 -10.61 4.96
CA ILE A 89 8.56 -10.29 4.72
C ILE A 89 8.95 -9.07 5.57
N LEU A 90 8.10 -8.04 5.60
CA LEU A 90 8.31 -6.86 6.43
C LEU A 90 8.49 -7.26 7.90
N ARG A 91 7.59 -8.08 8.45
CA ARG A 91 7.68 -8.59 9.82
C ARG A 91 8.96 -9.38 10.03
N MET A 92 9.28 -10.32 9.15
CA MET A 92 10.52 -11.11 9.24
C MET A 92 11.78 -10.23 9.28
N LEU A 93 11.81 -9.12 8.55
CA LEU A 93 12.94 -8.21 8.48
C LEU A 93 12.99 -7.17 9.62
N THR A 94 11.87 -6.86 10.27
CA THR A 94 11.74 -5.65 11.10
C THR A 94 11.14 -5.86 12.48
N ASP A 95 10.49 -7.00 12.72
CA ASP A 95 9.97 -7.38 14.02
C ASP A 95 11.12 -7.94 14.87
N PRO A 96 11.45 -7.32 16.03
CA PRO A 96 12.53 -7.80 16.90
C PRO A 96 12.32 -9.25 17.38
N THR A 97 11.08 -9.75 17.39
CA THR A 97 10.79 -11.15 17.75
C THR A 97 11.19 -12.14 16.66
N CYS A 98 11.39 -11.68 15.43
CA CYS A 98 11.86 -12.47 14.29
C CYS A 98 13.38 -12.37 14.07
N ASP A 99 14.07 -11.44 14.74
CA ASP A 99 15.51 -11.21 14.56
C ASP A 99 16.34 -12.18 15.41
N HIS A 100 16.47 -13.42 14.92
CA HIS A 100 17.27 -14.42 15.58
C HIS A 100 18.75 -13.99 15.59
N ARG A 101 19.30 -13.75 16.79
CA ARG A 101 20.72 -13.37 17.01
C ARG A 101 21.16 -12.07 16.34
N GLY A 102 20.23 -11.21 15.91
CA GLY A 102 20.60 -9.95 15.25
C GLY A 102 21.06 -10.10 13.80
N GLU A 103 20.77 -11.23 13.15
CA GLU A 103 21.24 -11.57 11.79
C GLU A 103 20.76 -10.58 10.72
N LEU A 104 19.62 -9.92 10.96
CA LEU A 104 18.98 -9.03 9.99
C LEU A 104 18.98 -7.56 10.40
N THR A 105 19.58 -7.22 11.56
CA THR A 105 19.57 -5.88 12.16
C THR A 105 19.66 -4.78 11.10
N LEU A 106 18.54 -4.11 10.83
CA LEU A 106 18.49 -3.04 9.85
C LEU A 106 19.02 -1.74 10.46
N GLY A 107 19.86 -1.03 9.72
CA GLY A 107 20.38 0.27 10.13
C GLY A 107 19.30 1.37 10.17
N ALA A 108 19.68 2.54 10.67
CA ALA A 108 18.79 3.70 10.82
C ALA A 108 18.09 4.10 9.51
N ASP A 109 18.68 3.82 8.35
CA ASP A 109 18.10 4.11 7.02
C ASP A 109 16.79 3.35 6.72
N ALA A 110 16.47 2.28 7.47
CA ALA A 110 15.18 1.60 7.35
C ALA A 110 13.99 2.47 7.80
N ARG A 111 14.25 3.42 8.71
CA ARG A 111 13.33 4.47 9.19
C ARG A 111 14.10 5.80 9.33
N PRO A 112 14.32 6.52 8.23
CA PRO A 112 14.92 7.84 8.30
C PRO A 112 13.99 8.82 9.05
N GLU A 113 14.46 10.06 9.25
CA GLU A 113 13.66 11.08 9.93
C GLU A 113 12.25 11.20 9.29
N PRO A 114 11.18 11.01 10.08
CA PRO A 114 9.82 11.09 9.57
C PRO A 114 9.45 12.51 9.12
N TRP A 115 8.22 12.69 8.62
CA TRP A 115 7.61 14.00 8.28
C TRP A 115 8.10 14.68 7.00
N THR A 116 8.93 13.99 6.22
CA THR A 116 9.41 14.52 4.93
C THR A 116 8.90 13.69 3.75
N SER A 117 8.64 14.34 2.62
CA SER A 117 8.36 13.68 1.36
C SER A 117 8.73 14.56 0.16
N ASP A 118 9.13 13.94 -0.95
CA ASP A 118 9.32 14.61 -2.25
C ASP A 118 8.16 14.21 -3.16
N LEU A 119 7.30 15.17 -3.50
CA LEU A 119 6.07 14.94 -4.29
C LEU A 119 5.19 13.78 -3.77
N GLY A 120 5.10 13.64 -2.44
CA GLY A 120 4.31 12.60 -1.79
C GLY A 120 5.01 11.24 -1.67
N LYS A 121 6.24 11.11 -2.19
CA LYS A 121 7.12 9.96 -1.97
C LYS A 121 7.93 10.13 -0.70
N THR A 122 7.84 9.14 0.17
CA THR A 122 8.62 9.03 1.41
C THR A 122 9.90 8.21 1.15
N LYS A 123 10.83 8.20 2.11
CA LYS A 123 12.10 7.45 2.01
C LYS A 123 12.21 6.46 3.17
N GLY A 124 12.82 5.31 2.93
CA GLY A 124 12.99 4.29 3.98
C GLY A 124 12.00 3.15 3.84
N LEU A 125 12.41 1.98 4.31
CA LEU A 125 11.72 0.70 4.10
C LEU A 125 10.31 0.69 4.72
N LEU A 126 10.17 1.30 5.90
CA LEU A 126 8.96 1.29 6.73
C LEU A 126 8.07 2.52 6.54
N GLU A 127 8.48 3.49 5.72
CA GLU A 127 7.70 4.70 5.50
C GLU A 127 6.47 4.45 4.61
N PRO A 128 5.37 5.19 4.81
CA PRO A 128 4.13 5.00 4.07
C PRO A 128 4.26 5.28 2.56
N HIS A 129 3.53 4.52 1.75
CA HIS A 129 3.52 4.60 0.30
C HIS A 129 2.08 4.74 -0.23
N GLU A 130 1.91 5.38 -1.40
CA GLU A 130 0.58 5.64 -2.00
C GLU A 130 -0.08 4.41 -2.60
N PHE A 131 0.71 3.37 -2.85
CA PHE A 131 0.27 2.03 -3.28
C PHE A 131 -0.53 1.97 -4.59
N TRP A 132 -0.22 2.86 -5.54
CA TRP A 132 -0.88 2.94 -6.85
C TRP A 132 -0.92 1.63 -7.64
N TYR A 133 0.13 0.80 -7.59
CA TYR A 133 0.14 -0.47 -8.35
C TYR A 133 -0.93 -1.45 -7.88
N TRP A 134 -1.24 -1.47 -6.59
CA TRP A 134 -2.34 -2.27 -6.06
C TRP A 134 -3.68 -1.72 -6.52
N TRP A 135 -3.90 -0.42 -6.34
CA TRP A 135 -5.14 0.23 -6.76
C TRP A 135 -5.44 0.06 -8.24
N ARG A 136 -4.42 0.17 -9.10
CA ARG A 136 -4.56 0.02 -10.57
C ARG A 136 -4.95 -1.37 -11.03
N ARG A 137 -4.94 -2.38 -10.15
CA ARG A 137 -5.52 -3.70 -10.43
C ARG A 137 -7.04 -3.68 -10.35
N PHE A 138 -7.60 -2.74 -9.59
CA PHE A 138 -9.04 -2.63 -9.30
C PHE A 138 -9.66 -1.31 -9.79
N LEU A 139 -8.86 -0.34 -10.22
CA LEU A 139 -9.36 0.94 -10.67
C LEU A 139 -8.66 1.37 -11.96
N PRO A 140 -9.40 1.90 -12.95
CA PRO A 140 -8.79 2.46 -14.14
C PRO A 140 -8.00 3.73 -13.84
N ASP A 141 -7.10 4.11 -14.75
CA ASP A 141 -6.37 5.39 -14.65
C ASP A 141 -7.29 6.61 -14.81
N ALA A 142 -8.42 6.45 -15.50
CA ALA A 142 -9.41 7.50 -15.70
C ALA A 142 -10.43 7.54 -14.56
N PRO A 143 -10.92 8.74 -14.16
CA PRO A 143 -12.01 8.87 -13.20
C PRO A 143 -13.24 8.05 -13.61
N VAL A 144 -13.73 7.22 -12.70
CA VAL A 144 -14.95 6.44 -12.86
C VAL A 144 -15.72 6.45 -11.55
N ALA A 145 -17.05 6.52 -11.61
CA ALA A 145 -17.91 6.48 -10.42
C ALA A 145 -18.21 5.05 -9.96
N GLU A 146 -18.43 4.14 -10.91
CA GLU A 146 -18.73 2.73 -10.69
C GLU A 146 -17.73 1.88 -11.51
N PRO A 147 -16.59 1.50 -10.94
CA PRO A 147 -15.63 0.62 -11.60
C PRO A 147 -16.16 -0.81 -11.69
N GLU A 148 -16.02 -1.44 -12.85
CA GLU A 148 -16.33 -2.86 -13.06
C GLU A 148 -15.11 -3.73 -12.75
N VAL A 149 -15.00 -4.20 -11.50
CA VAL A 149 -13.84 -4.98 -11.03
C VAL A 149 -14.23 -6.14 -10.13
N ASP A 150 -13.26 -7.03 -9.86
CA ASP A 150 -13.41 -8.14 -8.91
C ASP A 150 -13.48 -7.64 -7.46
N GLU A 151 -14.66 -7.18 -7.05
CA GLU A 151 -14.96 -6.71 -5.68
C GLU A 151 -14.65 -7.81 -4.63
N ALA A 152 -14.94 -9.08 -4.95
CA ALA A 152 -14.69 -10.20 -4.05
C ALA A 152 -13.20 -10.47 -3.88
N GLY A 153 -12.43 -10.45 -4.96
CA GLY A 153 -10.97 -10.54 -4.94
C GLY A 153 -10.34 -9.42 -4.11
N MET A 154 -10.77 -8.16 -4.33
CA MET A 154 -10.27 -7.01 -3.58
C MET A 154 -10.51 -7.17 -2.07
N ARG A 155 -11.72 -7.56 -1.66
CA ARG A 155 -12.06 -7.74 -0.25
C ARG A 155 -11.26 -8.87 0.40
N ARG A 156 -11.15 -10.03 -0.25
CA ARG A 156 -10.35 -11.17 0.25
C ARG A 156 -8.88 -10.81 0.41
N GLU A 157 -8.34 -10.03 -0.53
CA GLU A 157 -6.96 -9.57 -0.46
C GLU A 157 -6.71 -8.60 0.69
N LEU A 158 -7.62 -7.64 0.92
CA LEU A 158 -7.56 -6.76 2.09
C LEU A 158 -7.70 -7.58 3.40
N ALA A 159 -8.60 -8.56 3.44
CA ALA A 159 -8.77 -9.44 4.60
C ALA A 159 -7.50 -10.24 4.92
N ALA A 160 -6.86 -10.79 3.89
CA ALA A 160 -5.61 -11.53 4.02
C ALA A 160 -4.48 -10.64 4.56
N TRP A 161 -4.39 -9.41 4.11
CA TRP A 161 -3.37 -8.46 4.56
C TRP A 161 -3.63 -8.01 6.00
N GLU A 162 -4.86 -7.64 6.33
CA GLU A 162 -5.26 -7.30 7.68
C GLU A 162 -4.95 -8.45 8.66
N ALA A 163 -5.26 -9.70 8.28
CA ALA A 163 -5.02 -10.87 9.12
C ALA A 163 -3.52 -11.09 9.42
N VAL A 164 -2.62 -10.76 8.49
CA VAL A 164 -1.16 -10.83 8.73
C VAL A 164 -0.66 -9.67 9.57
N GLY A 165 -1.17 -8.47 9.30
CA GLY A 165 -0.78 -7.25 10.03
C GLY A 165 -1.35 -7.16 11.44
N ASP A 166 -2.44 -7.88 11.72
CA ASP A 166 -3.21 -7.92 12.98
C ASP A 166 -3.64 -6.53 13.50
N LYS A 167 -3.83 -5.59 12.58
CA LYS A 167 -4.25 -4.22 12.83
C LYS A 167 -5.18 -3.75 11.72
N PRO A 168 -6.07 -2.77 11.99
CA PRO A 168 -6.87 -2.15 10.95
C PRO A 168 -5.97 -1.63 9.82
N LEU A 169 -6.44 -1.76 8.59
CA LEU A 169 -5.73 -1.25 7.43
C LEU A 169 -5.89 0.27 7.31
N LEU A 170 -4.80 0.97 6.99
CA LEU A 170 -4.77 2.39 6.65
C LEU A 170 -4.19 2.55 5.25
N MET A 171 -4.95 3.17 4.36
CA MET A 171 -4.56 3.37 2.97
C MET A 171 -4.85 4.80 2.53
N LYS A 172 -4.10 5.28 1.55
CA LYS A 172 -4.52 6.45 0.78
C LYS A 172 -5.53 6.02 -0.28
N GLY A 173 -6.68 6.67 -0.29
CA GLY A 173 -7.78 6.45 -1.22
C GLY A 173 -7.86 7.48 -2.34
N LEU A 174 -6.80 8.25 -2.63
CA LEU A 174 -6.85 9.38 -3.59
C LEU A 174 -7.35 8.99 -4.98
N ILE A 175 -7.00 7.79 -5.46
CA ILE A 175 -7.49 7.26 -6.73
C ILE A 175 -9.01 6.98 -6.70
N ALA A 176 -9.52 6.65 -5.53
CA ALA A 176 -10.90 6.26 -5.30
C ALA A 176 -11.79 7.45 -4.96
N ASP A 177 -11.26 8.68 -4.91
CA ASP A 177 -12.03 9.91 -4.68
C ASP A 177 -13.22 10.04 -5.64
N TRP A 178 -13.10 9.50 -6.85
CA TRP A 178 -14.15 9.51 -7.88
C TRP A 178 -15.21 8.42 -7.70
N CYS A 179 -14.91 7.37 -6.93
CA CYS A 179 -15.78 6.20 -6.70
C CYS A 179 -16.01 5.92 -5.21
N LEU A 180 -15.95 6.93 -4.34
CA LEU A 180 -16.18 6.75 -2.89
C LEU A 180 -17.52 6.07 -2.55
N PRO A 181 -18.65 6.38 -3.21
CA PRO A 181 -19.90 5.66 -2.97
C PRO A 181 -19.80 4.16 -3.28
N TRP A 182 -19.14 3.80 -4.39
CA TRP A 182 -18.84 2.41 -4.74
C TRP A 182 -17.96 1.76 -3.66
N LEU A 183 -16.86 2.42 -3.26
CA LEU A 183 -15.94 1.87 -2.27
C LEU A 183 -16.62 1.64 -0.92
N ALA A 184 -17.49 2.55 -0.49
CA ALA A 184 -18.29 2.41 0.73
C ALA A 184 -19.31 1.26 0.62
N ARG A 185 -19.86 0.99 -0.56
CA ARG A 185 -20.73 -0.19 -0.81
C ARG A 185 -19.93 -1.49 -0.73
N VAL A 186 -18.73 -1.53 -1.32
CA VAL A 186 -17.88 -2.72 -1.33
C VAL A 186 -17.31 -3.02 0.05
N LEU A 187 -16.98 -1.98 0.83
CA LEU A 187 -16.46 -2.08 2.19
C LEU A 187 -17.38 -1.30 3.16
N PRO A 188 -18.52 -1.89 3.60
CA PRO A 188 -19.51 -1.19 4.43
C PRO A 188 -18.98 -0.66 5.77
N GLY A 189 -17.90 -1.26 6.29
CA GLY A 189 -17.22 -0.81 7.51
C GLY A 189 -16.10 0.19 7.29
N ALA A 190 -15.86 0.67 6.06
CA ALA A 190 -14.77 1.59 5.77
C ALA A 190 -14.96 2.96 6.45
N LEU A 191 -13.85 3.54 6.90
CA LEU A 191 -13.80 4.90 7.45
C LEU A 191 -13.04 5.81 6.49
N PHE A 192 -13.61 6.97 6.18
CA PHE A 192 -12.99 7.94 5.29
C PHE A 192 -12.58 9.18 6.08
N ILE A 193 -11.29 9.51 6.04
CA ILE A 193 -10.74 10.73 6.62
C ILE A 193 -10.42 11.67 5.47
N HIS A 194 -11.18 12.75 5.37
CA HIS A 194 -10.95 13.80 4.38
C HIS A 194 -9.88 14.78 4.89
N VAL A 195 -8.85 14.98 4.07
CA VAL A 195 -7.70 15.84 4.35
C VAL A 195 -7.61 16.95 3.31
#